data_AF-A0A7S1RFG1-F1
#
_entry.id   AF-A0A7S1RFG1-F1
#
_cell.length_a   1.000
_cell.length_b   1.000
_cell.length_c   1.000
_cell.angle_alpha   90.00
_cell.angle_beta   90.00
_cell.angle_gamma   90.00
#
_symmetry.space_group_name_H-M   'P 1'
#
loop_
_entity.id
_entity.type
_entity.pdbx_description
1 polymer ?
#
loop_
_entity_poly.entity_id
_entity_poly.type
_entity_poly.pdbx_seq_one_letter_code
_entity_poly.pdbx_strand_id
1 'polypeptide(L)'
;GRKVQVVLSWIKTYITQMSECGLLNVPPPILTRVFQELGAGLVNYHKAQQIVIWPFPFPYTQLNLLLIHVYMILTPLVVSTWKSWAWICCIFTFVSVTCMIGLDLIASELENPFGDDANDLPVMDMQMDMNKTLTLQLNP
;
A
#
# COMPACT_ATOMS: atom_id res chain seq x y z
N GLY A 1 -6.76 14.21 -2.65
CA GLY A 1 -6.32 15.22 -1.66
C GLY A 1 -7.46 16.08 -1.14
N ARG A 2 -7.78 17.21 -1.78
CA ARG A 2 -8.66 18.25 -1.18
C ARG A 2 -10.11 17.82 -0.91
N LYS A 3 -10.69 16.96 -1.75
CA LYS A 3 -12.09 16.50 -1.60
C LYS A 3 -12.36 15.80 -0.26
N VAL A 4 -11.45 14.93 0.20
CA VAL A 4 -11.61 14.19 1.48
C VAL A 4 -11.57 15.14 2.68
N GLN A 5 -10.68 16.13 2.65
CA GLN A 5 -10.58 17.15 3.70
C GLN A 5 -11.85 18.01 3.78
N VAL A 6 -12.44 18.34 2.63
CA VAL A 6 -13.71 19.08 2.58
C VAL A 6 -14.84 18.28 3.23
N VAL A 7 -14.98 16.99 2.90
CA VAL A 7 -15.99 16.12 3.52
C VAL A 7 -15.80 16.03 5.03
N LEU A 8 -14.56 15.85 5.50
CA LEU A 8 -14.27 15.81 6.93
C LEU A 8 -14.59 17.14 7.63
N SER A 9 -14.33 18.27 6.96
CA SER A 9 -14.71 19.59 7.47
C SER A 9 -16.23 19.72 7.60
N TRP A 10 -17.00 19.28 6.60
CA TRP A 10 -18.46 19.30 6.66
C TRP A 10 -19.00 18.46 7.81
N ILE A 11 -18.45 17.25 8.03
CA ILE A 11 -18.82 16.39 9.15
C ILE A 11 -18.56 17.10 10.48
N LYS A 12 -17.37 17.69 10.65
CA LYS A 12 -17.01 18.43 11.88
C LYS A 12 -17.93 19.62 12.12
N THR A 13 -18.17 20.43 11.11
CA THR A 13 -19.08 21.59 11.20
C THR A 13 -20.49 21.16 11.57
N TYR A 14 -21.00 20.08 10.97
CA TYR A 14 -22.33 19.55 11.29
C TYR A 14 -22.43 19.08 12.75
N ILE A 15 -21.43 18.34 13.24
CA ILE A 15 -21.38 17.89 14.64
C ILE A 15 -21.36 19.08 15.60
N THR A 16 -20.56 20.12 15.32
CA THR A 16 -20.51 21.34 16.14
C THR A 16 -21.85 22.07 16.18
N GLN A 17 -22.50 22.26 15.02
CA GLN A 17 -23.83 22.90 14.94
C GLN A 17 -24.88 22.12 15.74
N MET A 18 -24.88 20.80 15.67
CA MET A 18 -25.82 19.95 16.40
C MET A 18 -25.60 20.01 17.92
N SER A 19 -24.35 20.20 18.37
CA SER A 19 -24.03 20.43 19.78
C SER A 19 -24.48 21.82 20.25
N GLU A 20 -24.27 22.87 19.45
CA GLU A 20 -24.69 24.25 19.77
C GLU A 20 -26.21 24.41 19.83
N CYS A 21 -26.95 23.73 18.94
CA CYS A 21 -28.42 23.72 18.96
C CYS A 21 -29.01 22.86 20.09
N GLY A 22 -28.19 22.20 20.90
CA GLY A 22 -28.62 21.33 22.02
C GLY A 22 -29.21 19.99 21.59
N LEU A 23 -29.24 19.68 20.28
CA LEU A 23 -29.74 18.41 19.75
C LEU A 23 -28.78 17.25 20.06
N LEU A 24 -27.47 17.53 20.06
CA LEU A 24 -26.42 16.62 20.52
C LEU A 24 -25.99 17.00 21.94
N ASN A 25 -26.74 16.53 22.95
CA ASN A 25 -26.45 16.79 24.36
C ASN A 25 -25.42 15.78 24.93
N VAL A 26 -24.17 15.93 24.51
CA VAL A 26 -23.06 15.06 24.92
C VAL A 26 -21.97 15.90 25.62
N PRO A 27 -21.38 15.43 26.73
CA PRO A 27 -20.30 16.14 27.40
C PRO A 27 -19.11 16.47 26.46
N PRO A 28 -18.50 17.67 26.57
CA PRO A 28 -17.38 18.09 25.72
C PRO A 28 -16.20 17.09 25.61
N PRO A 29 -15.81 16.36 26.69
CA PRO A 29 -14.74 15.36 26.59
C PRO A 29 -15.05 14.21 25.61
N ILE A 30 -16.30 13.76 25.52
CA ILE A 30 -16.71 12.68 24.62
C ILE A 30 -16.74 13.19 23.18
N LEU A 31 -17.26 14.40 22.96
CA LEU A 31 -17.29 15.04 21.65
C LEU A 31 -15.87 15.28 21.10
N THR A 32 -14.95 15.69 21.98
CA THR A 32 -13.53 15.85 21.63
C THR A 32 -12.93 14.53 21.13
N ARG A 33 -13.28 13.40 21.74
CA ARG A 33 -12.81 12.09 21.31
C ARG A 33 -13.27 11.74 19.89
N VAL A 34 -14.52 12.06 19.53
CA VAL A 34 -15.02 11.88 18.15
C VAL A 34 -14.16 12.67 17.15
N PHE A 35 -13.83 13.93 17.45
CA PHE A 35 -12.98 14.75 16.59
C PHE A 35 -11.54 14.23 16.50
N GLN A 36 -11.02 13.63 17.58
CA GLN A 36 -9.71 12.99 17.60
C GLN A 36 -9.69 11.76 16.68
N GLU A 37 -10.68 10.87 16.78
CA GLU A 37 -10.78 9.68 15.92
C GLU A 37 -10.92 10.06 14.43
N LEU A 38 -11.75 11.07 14.12
CA LEU A 38 -11.87 11.63 12.76
C LEU A 38 -10.53 12.21 12.26
N GLY A 39 -9.78 12.87 13.15
CA GLY A 39 -8.44 13.39 12.85
C GLY A 39 -7.42 12.27 12.60
N ALA A 40 -7.43 11.23 13.42
CA ALA A 40 -6.58 10.05 13.26
C ALA A 40 -6.84 9.34 11.93
N GLY A 41 -8.11 9.20 11.54
CA GLY A 41 -8.49 8.69 10.22
C GLY A 41 -7.88 9.49 9.06
N LEU A 42 -7.92 10.83 9.13
CA LEU A 42 -7.31 11.69 8.11
C LEU A 42 -5.79 11.54 8.04
N VAL A 43 -5.12 11.40 9.18
CA VAL A 43 -3.67 11.15 9.23
C VAL A 43 -3.33 9.83 8.53
N ASN A 44 -4.09 8.76 8.79
CA ASN A 44 -3.88 7.46 8.14
C ASN A 44 -4.17 7.52 6.64
N TYR A 45 -5.21 8.24 6.21
CA TYR A 45 -5.46 8.50 4.79
C TYR A 45 -4.26 9.20 4.12
N HIS A 46 -3.67 10.21 4.76
CA HIS A 46 -2.51 10.90 4.21
C HIS A 46 -1.26 10.01 4.17
N LYS A 47 -1.05 9.13 5.15
CA LYS A 47 0.01 8.11 5.09
C LYS A 47 -0.18 7.17 3.89
N ALA A 48 -1.40 6.69 3.65
CA ALA A 48 -1.70 5.87 2.48
C ALA A 48 -1.46 6.65 1.18
N GLN A 49 -1.87 7.91 1.11
CA GLN A 49 -1.58 8.77 -0.05
C GLN A 49 -0.07 8.98 -0.27
N GLN A 50 0.74 9.04 0.78
CA GLN A 50 2.19 9.20 0.63
C GLN A 50 2.83 8.01 -0.09
N ILE A 51 2.35 6.79 0.16
CA ILE A 51 2.82 5.59 -0.54
C ILE A 51 2.60 5.72 -2.04
N VAL A 52 1.44 6.24 -2.45
CA VAL A 52 1.10 6.44 -3.88
C VAL A 52 1.85 7.62 -4.49
N ILE A 53 2.05 8.71 -3.74
CA ILE A 53 2.65 9.96 -4.27
C ILE A 53 4.17 9.89 -4.34
N TRP A 54 4.80 9.17 -3.42
CA TRP A 54 6.26 9.06 -3.31
C TRP A 54 6.71 7.65 -3.69
N PRO A 55 6.72 7.31 -5.01
CA PRO A 55 7.19 6.02 -5.47
C PRO A 55 8.66 5.83 -5.14
N PHE A 56 9.15 4.60 -5.24
CA PHE A 56 10.54 4.29 -4.97
C PHE A 56 11.47 5.11 -5.88
N PRO A 57 12.61 5.61 -5.36
CA PRO A 57 13.50 6.45 -6.15
C PRO A 57 13.92 5.79 -7.48
N PHE A 58 13.56 6.41 -8.59
CA PHE A 58 13.89 5.92 -9.94
C PHE A 58 15.37 5.49 -10.11
N PRO A 59 16.38 6.26 -9.64
CA PRO A 59 17.78 5.85 -9.78
C PRO A 59 18.10 4.52 -9.09
N TYR A 60 17.42 4.19 -8.00
CA TYR A 60 17.60 2.91 -7.32
C TYR A 60 17.03 1.77 -8.16
N THR A 61 15.81 1.92 -8.69
CA THR A 61 15.19 0.92 -9.57
C THR A 61 16.07 0.65 -10.79
N GLN A 62 16.66 1.70 -11.38
CA GLN A 62 17.60 1.54 -12.51
C GLN A 62 18.88 0.80 -12.12
N LEU A 63 19.44 1.10 -10.94
CA LEU A 63 20.63 0.40 -10.45
C LEU A 63 20.34 -1.08 -10.16
N ASN A 64 19.18 -1.38 -9.56
CA ASN A 64 18.75 -2.74 -9.28
C ASN A 64 18.57 -3.54 -10.57
N LEU A 65 17.90 -2.95 -11.57
CA LEU A 65 17.74 -3.55 -12.89
C LEU A 65 19.10 -3.87 -13.52
N LEU A 66 20.04 -2.92 -13.49
CA LEU A 66 21.39 -3.12 -14.01
C LEU A 66 22.12 -4.24 -13.27
N LEU A 67 22.01 -4.31 -11.95
CA LEU A 67 22.63 -5.36 -11.14
C LEU A 67 22.08 -6.75 -11.51
N ILE A 68 20.78 -6.88 -11.72
CA ILE A 68 20.14 -8.15 -12.15
C ILE A 68 20.62 -8.55 -13.56
N HIS A 69 20.77 -7.61 -14.49
CA HIS A 69 21.29 -7.89 -15.82
C HIS A 69 22.75 -8.36 -15.77
N VAL A 70 23.58 -7.69 -14.97
CA VAL A 70 24.97 -8.11 -14.73
C VAL A 70 25.00 -9.51 -14.11
N TYR A 71 24.15 -9.78 -13.12
CA TYR A 71 24.03 -11.09 -12.50
C TYR A 71 23.63 -12.17 -13.51
N MET A 72 22.68 -11.88 -14.40
CA MET A 72 22.20 -12.80 -15.44
C MET A 72 23.30 -13.20 -16.43
N ILE A 73 24.22 -12.29 -16.74
CA ILE A 73 25.36 -12.55 -17.64
C ILE A 73 26.51 -13.23 -16.88
N LEU A 74 26.84 -12.79 -15.67
CA LEU A 74 27.99 -13.34 -14.92
C LEU A 74 27.73 -14.75 -14.39
N THR A 75 26.51 -15.06 -13.96
CA THR A 75 26.17 -16.39 -13.41
C THR A 75 26.50 -17.56 -14.34
N PRO A 76 26.07 -17.59 -15.63
CA PRO A 76 26.46 -18.67 -16.54
C PRO A 76 27.97 -18.73 -16.76
N LEU A 77 28.66 -17.59 -16.84
CA LEU A 77 30.12 -17.56 -17.03
C LEU A 77 30.84 -18.20 -15.84
N VAL A 78 30.47 -17.84 -14.62
CA VAL A 78 31.07 -18.40 -13.40
C VAL A 78 30.77 -19.89 -13.27
N VAL A 79 29.51 -20.28 -13.44
CA VAL A 79 29.07 -21.68 -13.28
C VAL A 79 29.67 -22.58 -14.36
N SER A 80 29.97 -22.06 -15.56
CA SER A 80 30.65 -22.81 -16.62
C SER A 80 32.09 -23.21 -16.26
N THR A 81 32.73 -22.51 -15.31
CA THR A 81 34.08 -22.87 -14.85
C THR A 81 34.11 -24.04 -13.88
N TRP A 82 32.94 -24.46 -13.37
CA TRP A 82 32.85 -25.58 -12.43
C TRP A 82 33.18 -26.89 -13.14
N LYS A 83 33.99 -27.75 -12.49
CA LYS A 83 34.29 -29.10 -12.99
C LYS A 83 33.11 -30.05 -12.75
N SER A 84 31.96 -29.72 -13.32
CA SER A 84 30.69 -30.44 -13.20
C SER A 84 30.12 -30.76 -14.58
N TRP A 85 29.08 -31.60 -14.62
CA TRP A 85 28.41 -31.90 -15.89
C TRP A 85 27.65 -30.67 -16.40
N ALA A 86 27.73 -30.42 -17.71
CA ALA A 86 27.12 -29.24 -18.35
C ALA A 86 25.63 -29.09 -18.03
N TRP A 87 24.87 -30.19 -17.94
CA TRP A 87 23.46 -30.14 -17.61
C TRP A 87 23.18 -29.64 -16.18
N ILE A 88 24.05 -29.94 -15.21
CA ILE A 88 23.95 -29.43 -13.83
C ILE A 88 24.18 -27.92 -13.83
N CYS A 89 25.22 -27.46 -14.54
CA CYS A 89 25.52 -26.05 -14.72
C CYS A 89 24.33 -25.28 -15.32
N CYS A 90 23.71 -25.83 -16.38
CA CYS A 90 22.53 -25.24 -17.01
C CYS A 90 21.34 -25.12 -16.05
N ILE A 91 21.01 -26.20 -15.32
CA ILE A 91 19.91 -26.19 -14.36
C ILE A 91 20.18 -25.18 -13.24
N PHE A 92 21.40 -25.17 -12.70
CA PHE A 92 21.76 -24.25 -11.62
C PHE A 92 21.65 -22.80 -12.07
N THR A 93 22.21 -22.46 -13.23
CA THR A 93 22.08 -21.10 -13.81
C THR A 93 20.61 -20.73 -14.03
N PHE A 94 19.81 -21.62 -14.61
CA PHE A 94 18.40 -21.36 -14.87
C PHE A 94 17.62 -21.07 -13.58
N VAL A 95 17.76 -21.93 -12.57
CA VAL A 95 17.09 -21.74 -11.27
C VAL A 95 17.55 -20.45 -10.60
N SER A 96 18.87 -20.21 -10.56
CA SER A 96 19.45 -19.05 -9.88
C SER A 96 18.99 -17.72 -10.50
N VAL A 97 19.03 -17.61 -11.83
CA VAL A 97 18.58 -16.41 -12.55
C VAL A 97 17.06 -16.23 -12.41
N THR A 98 16.28 -17.32 -12.52
CA THR A 98 14.82 -17.27 -12.34
C THR A 98 14.45 -16.79 -10.95
N CYS A 99 15.14 -17.25 -9.90
CA CYS A 99 14.91 -16.78 -8.54
C CYS A 99 15.18 -15.28 -8.39
N MET A 100 16.29 -14.78 -8.94
CA MET A 100 16.64 -13.36 -8.83
C MET A 100 15.66 -12.46 -9.57
N ILE A 101 15.27 -12.83 -10.80
CA ILE A 101 14.26 -12.08 -11.57
C ILE A 101 12.89 -12.17 -10.87
N GLY A 102 12.52 -13.36 -10.38
CA GLY A 102 11.26 -13.55 -9.66
C GLY A 102 11.17 -12.69 -8.40
N LEU A 103 12.26 -12.56 -7.64
CA LEU A 103 12.32 -11.67 -6.48
C LEU A 103 12.13 -10.20 -6.85
N ASP A 104 12.74 -9.74 -7.96
CA ASP A 104 12.59 -8.38 -8.47
C ASP A 104 11.16 -8.08 -8.89
N LEU A 105 10.52 -9.02 -9.61
CA LEU A 105 9.12 -8.89 -10.03
C LEU A 105 8.17 -8.82 -8.82
N ILE A 106 8.35 -9.71 -7.83
CA ILE A 106 7.54 -9.69 -6.60
C ILE A 106 7.75 -8.38 -5.84
N ALA A 107 8.99 -7.90 -5.73
CA ALA A 107 9.29 -6.64 -5.07
C ALA A 107 8.62 -5.45 -5.79
N SER A 108 8.61 -5.47 -7.12
CA SER A 108 7.95 -4.45 -7.93
C SER A 108 6.43 -4.44 -7.76
N GLU A 109 5.78 -5.60 -7.66
CA GLU A 109 4.34 -5.68 -7.36
C GLU A 109 4.04 -5.12 -5.96
N LEU A 110 4.84 -5.51 -4.96
CA LEU A 110 4.66 -5.05 -3.57
C LEU A 110 4.87 -3.54 -3.37
N GLU A 111 5.54 -2.85 -4.30
CA GLU A 111 5.74 -1.40 -4.24
C GLU A 111 4.44 -0.62 -4.47
N ASN A 112 3.48 -1.17 -5.23
CA ASN A 112 2.24 -0.49 -5.59
C ASN A 112 0.98 -1.19 -5.03
N PRO A 113 0.80 -1.27 -3.70
CA PRO A 113 -0.24 -2.10 -3.07
C PRO A 113 -1.68 -1.60 -3.29
N PHE A 114 -1.86 -0.46 -3.97
CA PHE A 114 -3.16 0.17 -4.24
C PHE A 114 -3.47 0.19 -5.74
N GLY A 115 -2.83 -0.67 -6.54
CA GLY A 115 -3.08 -0.85 -7.96
C GLY A 115 -4.32 -1.71 -8.25
N ASP A 116 -4.27 -2.37 -9.40
CA ASP A 116 -5.33 -3.25 -9.92
C ASP A 116 -4.86 -4.70 -10.08
N ASP A 117 -3.70 -5.07 -9.51
CA ASP A 117 -3.14 -6.42 -9.59
C ASP A 117 -3.87 -7.37 -8.63
N ALA A 118 -3.79 -8.68 -8.92
CA ALA A 118 -4.48 -9.71 -8.13
C ALA A 118 -4.03 -9.77 -6.67
N ASN A 119 -2.81 -9.31 -6.38
CA ASN A 119 -2.21 -9.29 -5.04
C ASN A 119 -2.34 -7.92 -4.33
N ASP A 120 -2.99 -6.94 -4.97
CA ASP A 120 -3.20 -5.62 -4.38
C ASP A 120 -4.29 -5.63 -3.31
N LEU A 121 -4.32 -4.55 -2.52
CA LEU A 121 -5.33 -4.39 -1.48
C LEU A 121 -6.72 -4.22 -2.13
N PRO A 122 -7.73 -4.99 -1.70
CA PRO A 122 -9.09 -4.89 -2.24
C PRO A 122 -9.82 -3.67 -1.66
N VAL A 123 -9.35 -2.47 -1.99
CA VAL A 123 -9.80 -1.19 -1.43
C VAL A 123 -11.29 -0.93 -1.64
N MET A 124 -11.84 -1.40 -2.76
CA MET A 124 -13.29 -1.29 -3.03
C MET A 124 -14.11 -2.19 -2.10
N ASP A 125 -13.69 -3.44 -1.91
CA ASP A 125 -14.38 -4.36 -1.00
C ASP A 125 -14.27 -3.88 0.44
N MET A 126 -13.12 -3.36 0.86
CA MET A 126 -12.93 -2.75 2.19
C MET A 126 -13.88 -1.56 2.41
N GLN A 127 -14.05 -0.69 1.40
CA GLN A 127 -14.99 0.42 1.47
C GLN A 127 -16.45 -0.06 1.53
N MET A 128 -16.80 -1.09 0.75
CA MET A 128 -18.14 -1.69 0.78
C MET A 128 -18.45 -2.31 2.13
N ASP A 129 -17.50 -3.03 2.74
CA ASP A 129 -17.65 -3.63 4.06
C ASP A 129 -17.78 -2.55 5.17
N MET A 130 -17.01 -1.47 5.08
CA MET A 130 -17.18 -0.32 5.96
C MET A 130 -18.58 0.30 5.84
N ASN A 131 -19.07 0.53 4.61
CA ASN A 131 -20.40 1.08 4.38
C ASN A 131 -21.51 0.17 4.93
N LYS A 132 -21.34 -1.15 4.77
CA LYS A 132 -22.27 -2.14 5.32
C LYS A 132 -22.30 -2.08 6.85
N THR A 133 -21.14 -2.03 7.48
CA THR A 133 -21.01 -1.93 8.95
C THR A 133 -21.65 -0.65 9.48
N LEU A 134 -21.43 0.50 8.82
CA LEU A 134 -22.05 1.77 9.19
C LEU A 134 -23.59 1.70 9.05
N THR A 135 -24.09 1.04 8.01
CA THR A 135 -25.54 0.89 7.79
C THR A 135 -26.19 0.01 8.87
N LEU A 136 -25.51 -1.06 9.28
CA LEU A 136 -25.96 -1.91 10.39
C LEU A 136 -26.01 -1.13 11.72
N GLN A 137 -25.06 -0.21 11.95
CA GLN A 137 -25.06 0.62 13.16
C GLN A 137 -26.19 1.65 13.20
N LEU A 138 -26.74 2.06 12.04
CA LEU A 138 -27.85 3.01 11.97
C LEU A 138 -29.19 2.39 12.38
N ASN A 139 -29.37 1.08 12.18
CA ASN A 139 -30.57 0.33 12.55
C ASN A 139 -30.14 -0.98 13.24
N PRO A 140 -29.71 -0.91 14.52
CA PRO A 140 -29.18 -2.06 15.24
C PRO A 140 -30.21 -3.18 15.44
#